data_AF-M8B8D2-F1
#
_entry.id   AF-M8B8D2-F1
#
_cell.length_a   1.000
_cell.length_b   1.000
_cell.length_c   1.000
_cell.angle_alpha   90.00
_cell.angle_beta   90.00
_cell.angle_gamma   90.00
#
_symmetry.space_group_name_H-M   'P 1'
#
loop_
_entity.id
_entity.type
_entity.pdbx_description
1 polymer ?
#
loop_
_entity_poly.entity_id
_entity_poly.type
_entity_poly.pdbx_seq_one_letter_code
_entity_poly.pdbx_strand_id
1 'polypeptide(L)'
;MARRKSAEQKKTRYLKKDRYADRVGSGAAVYLASVLEYLVAEMLELVGNVAKDNKKTRIIPCHLLLATRNDEELSKLLDGITIAHSGVLPNIHFVLFSKKAKMH
;
A
#
# COMPACT_ATOMS: atom_id res chain seq x y z
N MET A 1 26.88 -5.14 -2.88
CA MET A 1 27.03 -4.12 -1.81
C MET A 1 26.91 -2.66 -2.28
N ALA A 2 27.39 -2.26 -3.47
CA ALA A 2 27.36 -0.86 -3.91
C ALA A 2 25.96 -0.24 -4.09
N ARG A 3 24.94 -1.02 -4.51
CA ARG A 3 23.57 -0.52 -4.71
C ARG A 3 22.84 -0.14 -3.41
N ARG A 4 23.12 -0.83 -2.28
CA ARG A 4 22.51 -0.52 -0.97
C ARG A 4 23.01 0.82 -0.41
N LYS A 5 24.33 1.07 -0.50
CA LYS A 5 24.95 2.35 -0.05
C LYS A 5 24.35 3.58 -0.76
N SER A 6 24.01 3.47 -2.05
CA SER A 6 23.44 4.58 -2.82
C SER A 6 22.02 4.96 -2.38
N ALA A 7 21.17 3.98 -2.03
CA ALA A 7 19.80 4.23 -1.59
C ALA A 7 19.74 4.88 -0.18
N GLU A 8 20.59 4.42 0.73
CA GLU A 8 20.72 4.99 2.08
C GLU A 8 21.23 6.44 2.04
N GLN A 9 22.25 6.71 1.22
CA GLN A 9 22.76 8.08 1.01
C GLN A 9 21.68 9.02 0.47
N LYS A 10 20.79 8.52 -0.41
CA LYS A 10 19.67 9.30 -0.96
C LYS A 10 18.64 9.65 0.12
N LYS A 11 18.33 8.72 1.03
CA LYS A 11 17.41 8.94 2.17
C LYS A 11 17.96 10.00 3.14
N THR A 12 19.25 9.93 3.48
CA THR A 12 19.93 10.98 4.26
C THR A 12 19.84 12.35 3.60
N ARG A 13 19.97 12.42 2.27
CA ARG A 13 19.84 13.68 1.52
C ARG A 13 18.44 14.27 1.63
N TYR A 14 17.39 13.45 1.53
CA TYR A 14 16.01 13.92 1.66
C TYR A 14 15.72 14.47 3.07
N LEU A 15 16.15 13.75 4.11
CA LEU A 15 15.98 14.20 5.49
C LEU A 15 16.66 15.55 5.79
N LYS A 16 17.82 15.80 5.19
CA LYS A 16 18.54 17.08 5.35
C LYS A 16 17.99 18.20 4.48
N LYS A 17 17.46 17.88 3.29
CA LYS A 17 16.93 18.88 2.35
C LYS A 17 15.66 19.54 2.90
N ASP A 18 14.78 18.74 3.49
CA ASP A 18 13.48 19.20 3.97
C ASP A 18 13.51 19.81 5.38
N ARG A 19 14.71 19.89 6.00
CA ARG A 19 14.97 20.53 7.30
C ARG A 19 14.02 20.09 8.44
N TYR A 20 13.69 18.80 8.51
CA TYR A 20 12.88 18.25 9.62
C TYR A 20 13.49 18.48 11.01
N ALA A 21 14.82 18.60 11.09
CA ALA A 21 15.57 18.93 12.28
C ALA A 21 16.91 19.61 11.91
N ASP A 22 17.49 20.34 12.85
CA ASP A 22 18.77 21.04 12.66
C ASP A 22 19.95 20.06 12.46
N ARG A 23 19.87 18.87 13.08
CA ARG A 23 20.81 17.76 12.88
C ARG A 23 20.05 16.45 12.71
N VAL A 24 20.45 15.64 11.73
CA VAL A 24 19.92 14.29 11.49
C VAL A 24 21.00 13.28 11.85
N GLY A 25 20.72 12.39 12.80
CA GLY A 25 21.64 11.34 13.22
C GLY A 25 21.95 10.36 12.08
N SER A 26 23.16 9.77 12.08
CA SER A 26 23.61 8.84 11.04
C SER A 26 22.70 7.60 10.90
N GLY A 27 22.13 7.13 12.01
CA GLY A 27 21.22 5.98 12.03
C GLY A 27 19.78 6.29 11.58
N ALA A 28 19.36 7.56 11.59
CA ALA A 28 17.97 7.92 11.30
C ALA A 28 17.57 7.57 9.86
N ALA A 29 18.47 7.82 8.91
CA ALA A 29 18.23 7.49 7.51
C ALA A 29 18.16 5.98 7.25
N VAL A 30 18.93 5.18 8.00
CA VAL A 30 18.95 3.71 7.91
C VAL A 30 17.67 3.14 8.52
N TYR A 31 17.25 3.64 9.68
CA TYR A 31 16.01 3.20 10.33
C TYR A 31 14.77 3.54 9.48
N LEU A 32 14.68 4.78 8.98
CA LEU A 32 13.62 5.14 8.05
C LEU A 32 13.70 4.30 6.77
N ALA A 33 14.92 3.95 6.34
CA ALA A 33 15.09 3.11 5.16
C ALA A 33 14.46 1.74 5.32
N SER A 34 14.72 1.08 6.46
CA SER A 34 14.22 -0.26 6.75
C SER A 34 12.72 -0.29 6.96
N VAL A 35 12.15 0.71 7.64
CA VAL A 35 10.70 0.79 7.85
C VAL A 35 9.97 0.95 6.51
N LEU A 36 10.44 1.85 5.63
CA LEU A 36 9.85 2.01 4.30
C LEU A 36 10.00 0.77 3.43
N GLU A 37 11.14 0.06 3.52
CA GLU A 37 11.36 -1.18 2.77
C GLU A 37 10.41 -2.29 3.24
N TYR A 38 10.23 -2.42 4.56
CA TYR A 38 9.30 -3.37 5.15
C TYR A 38 7.85 -3.11 4.71
N LEU A 39 7.37 -1.87 4.85
CA LEU A 39 6.00 -1.51 4.46
C LEU A 39 5.73 -1.74 2.97
N VAL A 40 6.71 -1.43 2.11
CA VAL A 40 6.57 -1.67 0.67
C VAL A 40 6.56 -3.17 0.35
N ALA A 41 7.38 -3.97 1.02
CA ALA A 41 7.41 -5.42 0.84
C ALA A 41 6.07 -6.06 1.22
N GLU A 42 5.55 -5.74 2.40
CA GLU A 42 4.25 -6.23 2.91
C GLU A 42 3.12 -5.86 1.95
N MET A 43 3.06 -4.60 1.53
CA MET A 43 2.04 -4.14 0.59
C MET A 43 2.14 -4.84 -0.78
N LEU A 44 3.36 -5.07 -1.29
CA LEU A 44 3.56 -5.77 -2.56
C LEU A 44 3.21 -7.25 -2.50
N GLU A 45 3.40 -7.90 -1.35
CA GLU A 45 3.01 -9.30 -1.14
C GLU A 45 1.49 -9.46 -1.24
N LEU A 46 0.74 -8.67 -0.48
CA LEU A 46 -0.73 -8.70 -0.51
C LEU A 46 -1.29 -8.34 -1.89
N VAL A 47 -0.76 -7.28 -2.50
CA VAL A 47 -1.20 -6.84 -3.84
C VAL A 47 -0.83 -7.86 -4.92
N GLY A 48 0.31 -8.53 -4.79
CA GLY A 48 0.74 -9.61 -5.67
C GLY A 48 -0.21 -10.82 -5.59
N ASN A 49 -0.64 -11.19 -4.38
CA ASN A 49 -1.63 -12.24 -4.16
C ASN A 49 -2.97 -11.88 -4.83
N VAL A 50 -3.48 -10.66 -4.60
CA VAL A 50 -4.71 -10.19 -5.26
C VAL A 50 -4.59 -10.18 -6.79
N ALA A 51 -3.43 -9.78 -7.33
CA ALA A 51 -3.20 -9.81 -8.77
C ALA A 51 -3.24 -11.25 -9.33
N LYS A 52 -2.65 -12.19 -8.60
CA LYS A 52 -2.63 -13.62 -8.93
C LYS A 52 -4.03 -14.22 -8.87
N ASP A 53 -4.82 -13.87 -7.86
CA ASP A 53 -6.22 -14.32 -7.72
C ASP A 53 -7.08 -13.80 -8.89
N ASN A 54 -6.81 -12.59 -9.34
CA ASN A 54 -7.42 -11.99 -10.54
C ASN A 54 -6.84 -12.52 -11.86
N LYS A 55 -5.96 -13.53 -11.83
CA LYS A 55 -5.31 -14.16 -12.98
C LYS A 55 -4.52 -13.16 -13.84
N LYS A 56 -3.90 -12.17 -13.20
CA LYS A 56 -3.05 -11.16 -13.85
C LYS A 56 -1.61 -11.30 -13.35
N THR A 57 -0.66 -11.15 -14.27
CA THR A 57 0.79 -11.15 -13.96
C THR A 57 1.32 -9.76 -13.62
N ARG A 58 0.53 -8.71 -13.86
CA ARG A 58 0.90 -7.31 -13.62
C ARG A 58 -0.02 -6.71 -12.55
N ILE A 59 0.59 -6.00 -11.61
CA ILE A 59 -0.12 -5.20 -10.61
C ILE A 59 -0.74 -3.97 -11.29
N ILE A 60 -2.02 -3.72 -11.01
CA ILE A 60 -2.76 -2.53 -11.45
C ILE A 60 -3.35 -1.80 -10.23
N PRO A 61 -3.76 -0.52 -10.34
CA PRO A 61 -4.28 0.25 -9.20
C PRO A 61 -5.47 -0.38 -8.48
N CYS A 62 -6.33 -1.12 -9.19
CA CYS A 62 -7.42 -1.88 -8.58
C CYS A 62 -6.90 -2.96 -7.59
N HIS A 63 -5.79 -3.64 -7.89
CA HIS A 63 -5.21 -4.62 -6.97
C HIS A 63 -4.68 -3.97 -5.70
N LEU A 64 -4.13 -2.75 -5.80
CA LEU A 64 -3.74 -1.97 -4.62
C LEU A 64 -4.94 -1.69 -3.73
N LEU A 65 -6.05 -1.21 -4.29
CA LEU A 65 -7.24 -0.90 -3.50
C LEU A 65 -7.83 -2.15 -2.85
N LEU A 66 -7.95 -3.25 -3.60
CA LEU A 66 -8.49 -4.50 -3.08
C LEU A 66 -7.62 -5.04 -1.94
N ALA A 67 -6.29 -5.03 -2.06
CA ALA A 67 -5.42 -5.48 -0.98
C ALA A 67 -5.48 -4.56 0.24
N THR A 68 -5.33 -3.25 0.02
CA THR A 68 -5.24 -2.25 1.11
C THR A 68 -6.54 -2.08 1.88
N ARG A 69 -7.70 -2.23 1.23
CA ARG A 69 -9.00 -2.06 1.89
C ARG A 69 -9.54 -3.35 2.53
N ASN A 70 -9.04 -4.52 2.13
CA ASN A 70 -9.35 -5.79 2.79
C ASN A 70 -8.41 -6.10 3.96
N ASP A 71 -7.25 -5.44 4.03
CA ASP A 71 -6.34 -5.52 5.16
C ASP A 71 -6.64 -4.42 6.20
N GLU A 72 -6.78 -4.80 7.47
CA GLU A 72 -7.21 -3.87 8.52
C GLU A 72 -6.14 -2.82 8.85
N GLU A 73 -4.87 -3.21 8.88
CA GLU A 73 -3.76 -2.33 9.25
C GLU A 73 -3.48 -1.32 8.13
N LEU A 74 -3.44 -1.77 6.88
CA LEU A 74 -3.25 -0.92 5.72
C LEU A 74 -4.45 0.01 5.48
N SER A 75 -5.67 -0.45 5.74
CA SER A 75 -6.86 0.39 5.59
C SER A 75 -6.85 1.56 6.59
N LYS A 76 -6.38 1.31 7.83
CA LYS A 76 -6.17 2.37 8.85
C LYS A 76 -5.01 3.28 8.49
N LEU A 77 -3.88 2.72 8.05
CA LEU A 77 -2.70 3.49 7.67
C LEU A 77 -2.96 4.42 6.48
N LEU A 78 -3.79 3.98 5.54
CA LEU A 78 -4.13 4.71 4.31
C LEU A 78 -5.53 5.33 4.38
N ASP A 79 -6.04 5.59 5.58
CA ASP A 79 -7.32 6.27 5.74
C ASP A 79 -7.25 7.69 5.16
N GLY A 80 -8.30 8.10 4.45
CA GLY A 80 -8.34 9.37 3.72
C GLY A 80 -7.50 9.45 2.43
N ILE A 81 -6.69 8.43 2.09
CA ILE A 81 -5.92 8.42 0.84
C ILE A 81 -6.79 7.91 -0.32
N THR A 82 -6.77 8.65 -1.44
CA THR A 82 -7.43 8.25 -2.69
C THR A 82 -6.43 7.58 -3.63
N ILE A 83 -6.70 6.33 -4.01
CA ILE A 83 -5.91 5.62 -5.02
C ILE A 83 -6.53 5.90 -6.40
N ALA A 84 -5.78 6.56 -7.28
CA ALA A 84 -6.28 6.89 -8.61
C ALA A 84 -6.50 5.61 -9.46
N HIS A 85 -7.57 5.60 -10.27
CA HIS A 85 -7.93 4.51 -11.19
C HIS A 85 -8.21 3.14 -10.55
N SER A 86 -8.50 3.10 -9.24
CA SER A 86 -8.71 1.83 -8.53
C SER A 86 -10.15 1.34 -8.45
N GLY A 87 -11.14 2.21 -8.68
CA GLY A 87 -12.54 1.87 -8.45
C GLY A 87 -12.89 1.82 -6.97
N VAL A 88 -13.84 0.94 -6.59
CA VAL A 88 -14.33 0.74 -5.22
C VAL A 88 -14.41 -0.75 -4.89
N LEU A 89 -14.41 -1.09 -3.60
CA LEU A 89 -14.72 -2.45 -3.16
C LEU A 89 -16.17 -2.81 -3.55
N PRO A 90 -16.41 -3.99 -4.15
CA PRO A 90 -17.77 -4.47 -4.40
C PRO A 90 -18.52 -4.65 -3.09
N ASN A 91 -19.55 -3.83 -2.86
CA ASN A 91 -20.43 -3.96 -1.71
C ASN A 91 -21.86 -3.60 -2.11
N ILE A 92 -22.80 -4.52 -1.91
CA ILE A 92 -24.22 -4.32 -2.18
C ILE A 92 -24.96 -4.48 -0.86
N HIS A 93 -25.63 -3.42 -0.40
CA HIS A 93 -26.41 -3.47 0.82
C HIS A 93 -27.59 -4.46 0.66
N PHE A 94 -27.87 -5.26 1.69
CA PHE A 94 -28.83 -6.35 1.62
C PHE A 94 -30.24 -5.91 1.18
N VAL A 95 -30.61 -4.66 1.46
CA VAL A 95 -31.89 -4.05 1.08
C VAL A 95 -32.09 -3.98 -0.44
N LEU A 96 -31.00 -3.99 -1.21
CA LEU A 96 -31.01 -3.90 -2.67
C LEU A 96 -31.17 -5.28 -3.32
N PHE A 97 -31.09 -6.38 -2.57
CA PHE A 97 -31.39 -7.69 -3.12
C PHE A 97 -32.87 -7.78 -3.46
N SER A 98 -33.16 -8.22 -4.69
CA SER A 98 -34.52 -8.53 -5.11
C SER A 98 -35.11 -9.59 -4.16
N LYS A 99 -36.29 -9.36 -3.60
CA LYS A 99 -37.03 -10.41 -2.87
C LYS A 99 -37.20 -11.58 -3.82
N LYS A 100 -36.55 -12.72 -3.53
CA LYS A 100 -36.75 -13.97 -4.27
C LYS A 100 -38.26 -14.20 -4.43
N ALA A 101 -38.77 -14.15 -5.65
CA ALA A 101 -40.06 -14.73 -5.95
C ALA A 101 -39.91 -16.24 -5.67
N LYS A 102 -40.72 -16.77 -4.74
CA LYS A 102 -40.88 -18.21 -4.56
C LYS A 102 -41.36 -18.76 -5.92
N MET A 103 -40.49 -19.44 -6.65
CA MET A 103 -40.93 -20.35 -7.70
C MET A 103 -41.52 -21.58 -7.00
N HIS A 104 -42.78 -21.85 -7.32
CA HIS A 104 -43.53 -23.04 -6.90
C HIS A 104 -42.90 -24.32 -7.47
#